data_AF-A0A857HHK1-F1
#
_entry.id   AF-A0A857HHK1-F1
#
_cell.length_a   1.000
_cell.length_b   1.000
_cell.length_c   1.000
_cell.angle_alpha   90.00
_cell.angle_beta   90.00
_cell.angle_gamma   90.00
#
_symmetry.space_group_name_H-M   'P 1'
#
loop_
_entity.id
_entity.type
_entity.pdbx_description
1 polymer ?
#
loop_
_entity_poly.entity_id
_entity_poly.type
_entity_poly.pdbx_seq_one_letter_code
_entity_poly.pdbx_strand_id
1 'polypeptide(L)' 'MLKMITVWYKYYDDNDPKLNHIEDGWSKNEYPKPIKSSFANQEAWRKSEWERKYAYLDEKSRVVDATKAIWLK' A
#
# COMPACT_ATOMS: atom_id res chain seq x y z
N MET A 1 17.44 -8.43 5.30
CA MET A 1 17.31 -7.33 4.33
C MET A 1 15.92 -6.73 4.48
N LEU A 2 15.81 -5.40 4.45
CA LEU A 2 14.50 -4.73 4.45
C LEU A 2 13.93 -4.71 3.03
N LYS A 3 12.67 -5.09 2.88
CA LYS A 3 11.94 -5.00 1.60
C LYS A 3 11.02 -3.78 1.62
N MET A 4 11.21 -2.85 0.68
CA MET A 4 10.31 -1.71 0.52
C MET A 4 8.94 -2.18 0.04
N ILE A 5 7.87 -1.66 0.63
CA ILE A 5 6.51 -1.92 0.22
C ILE A 5 5.67 -0.65 0.27
N THR A 6 4.60 -0.65 -0.52
CA THR A 6 3.51 0.32 -0.41
C THR A 6 2.29 -0.37 0.15
N VAL A 7 1.67 0.25 1.14
CA VAL A 7 0.47 -0.22 1.82
C VAL A 7 -0.68 0.71 1.43
N TRP A 8 -1.75 0.13 0.92
CA TRP A 8 -2.93 0.83 0.45
C TRP A 8 -4.10 0.60 1.40
N TYR A 9 -4.62 1.71 1.90
CA TYR A 9 -5.86 1.73 2.65
C TYR A 9 -6.95 2.33 1.78
N LYS A 10 -8.12 1.69 1.80
CA LYS A 10 -9.30 2.15 1.06
C LYS A 10 -10.25 2.83 2.03
N TYR A 11 -10.73 4.02 1.66
CA TYR A 11 -11.84 4.64 2.37
C TYR A 11 -13.15 3.94 2.02
N TYR A 12 -13.96 3.72 3.06
CA TYR A 12 -15.33 3.24 2.97
C TYR A 12 -16.27 4.32 3.53
N ASP A 13 -17.58 4.06 3.52
CA ASP A 13 -18.60 5.02 3.95
C ASP A 13 -18.46 5.47 5.43
N ASP A 14 -17.70 4.74 6.24
CA ASP A 14 -17.43 5.02 7.66
C ASP A 14 -16.26 5.99 7.91
N ASN A 15 -15.73 6.66 6.88
CA ASN A 15 -14.61 7.62 6.90
C ASN A 15 -13.25 7.06 7.41
N ASP A 16 -13.22 5.84 7.97
CA ASP A 16 -12.00 5.21 8.43
C ASP A 16 -11.39 4.32 7.33
N PRO A 17 -10.16 4.61 6.87
CA PRO A 17 -9.55 3.85 5.79
C PRO A 17 -9.07 2.48 6.30
N LYS A 18 -9.43 1.40 5.60
CA LYS A 18 -9.08 0.02 5.99
C LYS A 18 -8.02 -0.54 5.06
N LEU A 19 -7.08 -1.30 5.63
CA LEU A 19 -6.03 -1.98 4.87
C LEU A 19 -6.66 -2.87 3.79
N ASN A 20 -6.24 -2.70 2.54
CA ASN A 20 -6.85 -3.39 1.41
C ASN A 20 -5.82 -4.08 0.50
N HIS A 21 -4.68 -3.43 0.22
CA HIS A 21 -3.68 -3.98 -0.69
C HIS A 21 -2.24 -3.64 -0.25
N ILE A 22 -1.29 -4.51 -0.60
CA ILE A 22 0.15 -4.29 -0.42
C ILE A 22 0.83 -4.61 -1.75
N GLU A 23 1.76 -3.75 -2.16
CA GLU A 23 2.59 -3.96 -3.34
C GLU A 23 4.07 -3.78 -3.01
N ASP A 24 4.92 -4.39 -3.83
CA ASP A 24 6.36 -4.30 -3.71
C ASP A 24 6.88 -2.95 -4.21
N GLY A 25 7.82 -2.37 -3.46
CA GLY A 25 8.41 -1.08 -3.75
C GLY A 25 7.55 0.11 -3.33
N TRP A 26 8.07 1.30 -3.54
CA TRP A 26 7.35 2.55 -3.31
C TRP A 26 6.68 3.03 -4.59
N SER A 27 5.39 2.78 -4.67
CA SER A 27 4.59 3.15 -5.82
C SER A 27 4.34 4.64 -5.86
N LYS A 28 4.36 5.17 -7.08
CA LYS A 28 4.05 6.57 -7.38
C LYS A 28 2.62 6.75 -7.89
N ASN A 29 1.86 5.66 -8.03
CA ASN A 29 0.48 5.70 -8.50
C ASN A 29 -0.44 6.39 -7.50
N GLU A 30 -1.58 6.87 -7.95
CA GLU A 30 -2.60 7.49 -7.08
C GLU A 30 -3.48 6.44 -6.37
N TYR A 31 -3.52 5.22 -6.89
CA TYR A 31 -4.29 4.09 -6.38
C TYR A 31 -3.59 2.76 -6.73
N PRO A 32 -3.89 1.63 -6.06
CA PRO A 32 -3.30 0.35 -6.41
C PRO A 32 -3.77 -0.06 -7.80
N LYS A 33 -2.82 -0.23 -8.74
CA LYS A 33 -3.15 -0.59 -10.12
C LYS A 33 -3.63 -2.04 -10.18
N PRO A 34 -4.63 -2.35 -11.01
CA PRO A 34 -5.03 -3.73 -11.27
C PRO A 34 -3.85 -4.55 -11.76
N ILE A 35 -3.72 -5.77 -11.24
CA ILE A 35 -2.73 -6.74 -11.70
C ILE A 35 -2.98 -7.06 -13.18
N LYS A 36 -4.26 -7.14 -13.55
CA LYS A 36 -4.73 -7.28 -14.93
C LYS A 36 -5.98 -6.44 -15.12
N SER A 37 -6.11 -5.79 -16.28
CA SER A 37 -7.27 -4.95 -16.61
C SER A 37 -8.58 -5.72 -16.75
N SER A 38 -8.51 -7.05 -16.91
CA SER A 38 -9.70 -7.91 -16.92
C SER A 38 -10.28 -8.17 -15.52
N PHE A 39 -9.59 -7.79 -14.46
CA PHE A 39 -10.07 -7.97 -13.08
C PHE A 39 -11.01 -6.83 -12.71
N ALA A 40 -12.28 -6.99 -13.06
CA ALA A 40 -13.31 -5.96 -12.90
C ALA A 40 -13.40 -5.37 -11.47
N ASN A 41 -13.18 -6.21 -10.45
CA ASN A 41 -13.12 -5.78 -9.05
C ASN A 41 -11.94 -4.83 -8.76
N GLN A 42 -10.78 -5.07 -9.38
CA GLN A 42 -9.62 -4.20 -9.26
C GLN A 42 -9.75 -2.98 -10.16
N GLU A 43 -10.32 -3.11 -11.35
CA GLU A 43 -10.63 -1.96 -12.21
C GLU A 43 -11.55 -0.95 -11.52
N ALA A 44 -12.47 -1.42 -10.67
CA ALA A 44 -13.33 -0.55 -9.87
C ALA A 44 -12.56 0.26 -8.80
N TRP A 45 -11.33 -0.14 -8.43
CA TRP A 45 -10.50 0.58 -7.45
C TRP A 45 -10.19 2.01 -7.87
N ARG A 46 -10.10 2.28 -9.18
CA ARG A 46 -9.87 3.64 -9.71
C ARG A 46 -10.95 4.66 -9.33
N LYS A 47 -12.12 4.18 -8.90
CA LYS A 47 -13.27 4.99 -8.46
C LYS A 47 -13.35 5.16 -6.94
N SER A 48 -12.42 4.56 -6.19
CA SER A 48 -12.38 4.63 -4.73
C SER A 48 -11.35 5.68 -4.29
N GLU A 49 -11.51 6.16 -3.07
CA GLU A 49 -10.51 6.98 -2.41
C GLU A 49 -9.50 6.10 -1.66
N TRP A 50 -8.24 6.53 -1.66
CA TRP A 50 -7.12 5.74 -1.17
C TRP A 50 -6.18 6.56 -0.29
N GLU A 51 -5.67 5.94 0.76
CA GLU A 51 -4.50 6.41 1.50
C GLU A 51 -3.32 5.48 1.19
N ARG A 52 -2.19 6.08 0.80
CA ARG A 52 -0.95 5.39 0.47
C ARG A 52 0.06 5.60 1.59
N LYS A 53 0.59 4.52 2.17
CA LYS A 53 1.69 4.55 3.14
C LYS A 53 2.88 3.77 2.62
N TYR A 54 4.07 4.27 2.92
CA TYR A 54 5.31 3.56 2.64
C TYR A 54 5.79 2.85 3.90
N ALA A 55 6.23 1.61 3.74
CA ALA A 55 6.73 0.79 4.83
C ALA A 55 7.86 -0.12 4.35
N TYR A 56 8.47 -0.81 5.31
CA TYR A 56 9.42 -1.89 5.05
C TYR A 56 8.91 -3.18 5.67
N LEU A 57 9.22 -4.31 5.04
CA LEU A 57 9.15 -5.62 5.68
C LEU A 57 10.55 -6.05 6.12
N ASP A 58 10.67 -6.56 7.33
CA ASP A 58 11.90 -7.23 7.77
C ASP A 58 11.99 -8.68 7.26
N GLU A 59 13.05 -9.39 7.63
CA GLU A 59 13.29 -10.78 7.21
C GLU A 59 12.22 -11.77 7.70
N LYS A 60 11.41 -11.36 8.67
CA LYS A 60 10.30 -12.15 9.22
C LYS A 60 8.95 -11.65 8.69
N SER A 61 8.94 -10.83 7.63
CA SER A 61 7.76 -10.23 7.03
C SER A 61 6.96 -9.36 8.00
N ARG A 62 7.62 -8.76 9.01
CA ARG A 62 6.98 -7.83 9.94
C ARG A 62 7.08 -6.42 9.39
N VAL A 63 5.99 -5.67 9.48
CA VAL A 63 5.95 -4.26 9.07
C VAL A 63 6.81 -3.42 10.00
N VAL A 64 7.77 -2.72 9.42
CA VAL A 64 8.59 -1.69 10.06
C VAL A 64 8.21 -0.36 9.40
N ASP A 65 7.73 0.58 10.20
CA ASP A 65 7.29 1.91 9.74
C ASP A 65 8.44 2.64 9.04
N ALA A 66 8.20 3.20 7.84
CA ALA A 66 9.21 3.91 7.08
C ALA A 66 9.76 5.16 7.81
N THR A 67 8.93 5.81 8.64
CA THR A 67 9.38 6.95 9.46
C THR A 67 10.33 6.53 10.57
N LYS A 68 10.17 5.30 11.10
CA LYS A 68 11.08 4.72 12.10
C LYS A 68 12.27 3.99 11.48
N ALA A 69 12.17 3.63 10.20
CA ALA A 69 13.26 3.05 9.43
C ALA A 69 14.30 4.08 8.94
N ILE A 70 14.20 5.35 9.38
CA ILE A 70 15.29 6.33 9.26
C ILE A 70 16.45 5.83 10.14
N TRP A 71 17.38 5.10 9.53
CA TRP A 71 18.63 4.74 10.17
C TRP A 71 19.57 5.95 10.15
N LEU A 72 20.04 6.31 11.34
CA LEU A 72 21.17 7.21 11.56
C LEU A 72 22.35 6.75 10.70
N LYS A 73 22.97 7.73 10.03
CA LYS A 73 24.16 7.58 9.18
C LYS A 73 25.32 6.92 9.91
#